data_AF-A0A7C5C2Z7-F1
#
_entry.id   AF-A0A7C5C2Z7-F1
#
_cell.length_a   1.000
_cell.length_b   1.000
_cell.length_c   1.000
_cell.angle_alpha   90.00
_cell.angle_beta   90.00
_cell.angle_gamma   90.00
#
_symmetry.space_group_name_H-M   'P 1'
#
loop_
_entity.id
_entity.type
_entity.pdbx_description
1 polymer ?
#
loop_
_entity_poly.entity_id
_entity_poly.type
_entity_poly.pdbx_seq_one_letter_code
_entity_poly.pdbx_strand_id
1 'polypeptide(L)'
;MSVFKRFGVMVVALVATTSLATAQTSGTNTSGKEMSVEESYLQDSVEMMVIREQSQAESRDMKLVALEYIGDAIKNGRTGPEVQKALDYMALEGVMNQTREGGLGRITNNYPDVRAKAAAYLGDLGTKEAKATLMKMVLSDNEPMVLTEAIKSLGKIGTDDSGDTVTAISWVVTRFDVLNPDNILALSALEAFEKIAEKNGGIKDPAAIRTIIRIADGPYIRPVQARAKDVLNTLRKYSAQSNSAKK
;
A
#
# COMPACT_ATOMS: atom_id res chain seq x y z
N MET A 1 -48.05 65.22 -20.83
CA MET A 1 -47.77 64.37 -22.01
C MET A 1 -49.07 63.65 -22.36
N SER A 2 -49.96 64.23 -23.17
CA SER A 2 -50.01 64.15 -24.65
C SER A 2 -49.94 62.72 -25.20
N VAL A 3 -50.70 62.24 -26.18
CA VAL A 3 -51.87 62.65 -26.99
C VAL A 3 -52.05 61.45 -27.94
N PHE A 4 -53.29 61.01 -28.16
CA PHE A 4 -53.88 60.40 -29.38
C PHE A 4 -53.10 59.48 -30.36
N LYS A 5 -53.90 58.55 -30.91
CA LYS A 5 -53.92 58.05 -32.33
C LYS A 5 -52.78 57.11 -32.71
N ARG A 6 -52.90 56.17 -33.64
CA ARG A 6 -53.94 55.46 -34.43
C ARG A 6 -53.08 54.57 -35.38
N PHE A 7 -53.73 53.66 -36.10
CA PHE A 7 -53.38 53.26 -37.48
C PHE A 7 -52.26 52.22 -37.70
N GLY A 8 -52.50 51.36 -38.72
CA GLY A 8 -51.45 50.66 -39.47
C GLY A 8 -51.68 49.14 -39.57
N VAL A 9 -52.34 48.59 -40.59
CA VAL A 9 -51.76 48.13 -41.90
C VAL A 9 -50.93 46.84 -41.70
N MET A 10 -51.43 45.65 -42.07
CA MET A 10 -51.39 45.01 -43.41
C MET A 10 -49.98 44.60 -43.88
N VAL A 11 -49.91 43.40 -44.49
CA VAL A 11 -48.92 42.89 -45.48
C VAL A 11 -47.93 41.81 -44.99
N VAL A 12 -48.29 40.56 -45.34
CA VAL A 12 -47.52 39.52 -46.07
C VAL A 12 -46.00 39.64 -46.09
N ALA A 13 -45.30 38.59 -45.64
CA ALA A 13 -44.13 38.06 -46.34
C ALA A 13 -43.82 36.61 -45.93
N LEU A 14 -43.75 35.77 -46.94
CA LEU A 14 -43.40 34.36 -46.94
C LEU A 14 -41.87 34.23 -46.93
N VAL A 15 -41.29 33.54 -45.94
CA VAL A 15 -39.93 32.98 -46.07
C VAL A 15 -39.92 31.61 -45.38
N ALA A 16 -39.79 30.57 -46.19
CA ALA A 16 -39.42 29.24 -45.76
C ALA A 16 -37.90 29.19 -45.58
N THR A 17 -37.43 28.89 -44.37
CA THR A 17 -36.09 28.32 -44.15
C THR A 17 -36.12 27.35 -42.97
N THR A 18 -35.64 26.15 -43.27
CA THR A 18 -35.48 24.98 -42.40
C THR A 18 -34.66 25.27 -41.15
N SER A 19 -35.17 24.90 -39.98
CA SER A 19 -34.37 24.82 -38.74
C SER A 19 -34.66 23.53 -37.97
N LEU A 20 -33.56 22.93 -37.53
CA LEU A 20 -33.44 21.75 -36.68
C LEU A 20 -34.25 21.86 -35.39
N ALA A 21 -34.69 20.70 -34.92
CA ALA A 21 -34.59 20.17 -33.55
C ALA A 21 -35.92 19.57 -33.06
N THR A 22 -35.89 18.29 -32.71
CA THR A 22 -36.15 17.86 -31.33
C THR A 22 -35.67 16.42 -31.12
N ALA A 23 -34.78 16.28 -30.16
CA ALA A 23 -34.43 15.04 -29.51
C ALA A 23 -35.58 14.58 -28.61
N GLN A 24 -35.73 13.26 -28.46
CA GLN A 24 -36.20 12.57 -27.25
C GLN A 24 -35.91 11.07 -27.44
N THR A 25 -34.78 10.58 -26.93
CA THR A 25 -34.56 10.01 -25.59
C THR A 25 -35.05 8.57 -25.43
N SER A 26 -34.11 7.74 -24.95
CA SER A 26 -34.28 6.76 -23.87
C SER A 26 -33.98 5.31 -24.28
N GLY A 27 -32.69 5.00 -24.34
CA GLY A 27 -32.15 3.67 -24.09
C GLY A 27 -31.29 3.73 -22.82
N THR A 28 -31.80 3.17 -21.74
CA THR A 28 -31.18 3.15 -20.41
C THR A 28 -29.94 2.25 -20.35
N ASN A 29 -28.81 2.89 -20.06
CA ASN A 29 -27.69 2.46 -19.22
C ASN A 29 -27.51 0.95 -18.93
N THR A 30 -26.48 0.37 -19.54
CA THR A 30 -25.30 -0.13 -18.80
C THR A 30 -24.09 0.07 -19.71
N SER A 31 -23.65 1.32 -19.84
CA SER A 31 -22.44 1.67 -20.59
C SER A 31 -21.21 1.40 -19.73
N GLY A 32 -20.73 0.16 -19.74
CA GLY A 32 -19.28 -0.03 -19.75
C GLY A 32 -18.82 0.63 -21.05
N LYS A 33 -18.36 1.89 -20.98
CA LYS A 33 -17.78 2.56 -22.14
C LYS A 33 -16.52 1.75 -22.47
N GLU A 34 -16.63 0.82 -23.42
CA GLU A 34 -15.50 0.06 -23.91
C GLU A 34 -14.50 1.07 -24.45
N MET A 35 -13.40 1.23 -23.71
CA MET A 35 -12.36 2.19 -24.03
C MET A 35 -11.70 1.76 -25.34
N SER A 36 -11.45 2.73 -26.23
CA SER A 36 -10.69 2.44 -27.45
C SER A 36 -9.30 1.90 -27.07
N VAL A 37 -8.76 0.98 -27.86
CA VAL A 37 -7.42 0.42 -27.66
C VAL A 37 -6.36 1.53 -27.54
N GLU A 38 -6.49 2.59 -28.35
CA GLU A 38 -5.60 3.77 -28.28
C GLU A 38 -5.77 4.57 -26.98
N GLU A 39 -7.00 4.72 -26.50
CA GLU A 39 -7.31 5.45 -25.25
C GLU A 39 -6.75 4.68 -24.03
N SER A 40 -6.79 3.34 -24.07
CA SER A 40 -6.15 2.48 -23.07
C SER A 40 -4.63 2.65 -23.06
N TYR A 41 -3.98 2.60 -24.23
CA TYR A 41 -2.53 2.76 -24.31
C TYR A 41 -2.06 4.15 -23.87
N LEU A 42 -2.82 5.19 -24.22
CA LEU A 42 -2.51 6.55 -23.80
C LEU A 42 -2.67 6.69 -22.28
N GLN A 43 -3.75 6.15 -21.70
CA GLN A 43 -3.97 6.18 -20.26
C GLN A 43 -2.86 5.46 -19.49
N ASP A 44 -2.45 4.27 -19.94
CA ASP A 44 -1.33 3.52 -19.34
C ASP A 44 -0.01 4.32 -19.42
N SER A 45 0.23 4.99 -20.56
CA SER A 45 1.45 5.80 -20.74
C SER A 45 1.48 7.03 -19.81
N VAL A 46 0.33 7.69 -19.62
CA VAL A 46 0.18 8.85 -18.73
C VAL A 46 0.28 8.42 -17.28
N GLU A 47 -0.37 7.33 -16.89
CA GLU A 47 -0.27 6.77 -15.54
C GLU A 47 1.18 6.49 -15.15
N MET A 48 1.93 5.78 -16.01
CA MET A 48 3.33 5.45 -15.71
C MET A 48 4.23 6.68 -15.68
N MET A 49 3.94 7.69 -16.52
CA MET A 49 4.62 8.98 -16.46
C MET A 49 4.35 9.68 -15.13
N VAL A 50 3.10 9.76 -14.70
CA VAL A 50 2.71 10.38 -13.41
C VAL A 50 3.39 9.64 -12.26
N ILE A 51 3.36 8.30 -12.23
CA ILE A 51 4.04 7.50 -11.19
C ILE A 51 5.52 7.85 -11.11
N ARG A 52 6.21 7.91 -12.26
CA ARG A 52 7.64 8.20 -12.31
C ARG A 52 7.98 9.60 -11.82
N GLU A 53 7.30 10.62 -12.35
CA GLU A 53 7.63 12.02 -12.03
C GLU A 53 7.24 12.37 -10.59
N GLN A 54 6.05 11.94 -10.14
CA GLN A 54 5.52 12.33 -8.84
C GLN A 54 6.15 11.54 -7.68
N SER A 55 6.62 10.30 -7.90
CA SER A 55 7.33 9.54 -6.85
C SER A 55 8.66 10.20 -6.45
N GLN A 56 9.34 10.83 -7.41
CA GLN A 56 10.62 11.52 -7.21
C GLN A 56 10.47 13.00 -6.84
N ALA A 57 9.25 13.54 -6.87
CA ALA A 57 8.99 14.91 -6.45
C ALA A 57 9.34 15.12 -4.97
N GLU A 58 9.73 16.34 -4.60
CA GLU A 58 10.03 16.67 -3.20
C GLU A 58 8.76 16.76 -2.34
N SER A 59 7.63 17.12 -2.96
CA SER A 59 6.37 17.34 -2.24
C SER A 59 5.74 16.03 -1.77
N ARG A 60 5.41 15.97 -0.47
CA ARG A 60 4.63 14.87 0.12
C ARG A 60 3.31 14.63 -0.61
N ASP A 61 2.59 15.68 -1.00
CA ASP A 61 1.27 15.55 -1.63
C ASP A 61 1.37 14.91 -3.02
N MET A 62 2.42 15.27 -3.77
CA MET A 62 2.73 14.65 -5.07
C MET A 62 3.01 13.15 -4.92
N LYS A 63 3.75 12.75 -3.89
CA LYS A 63 4.00 11.33 -3.59
C LYS A 63 2.72 10.58 -3.23
N LEU A 64 1.82 11.21 -2.47
CA LEU A 64 0.52 10.60 -2.15
C LEU A 64 -0.34 10.39 -3.39
N VAL A 65 -0.30 11.33 -4.34
CA VAL A 65 -0.92 11.18 -5.66
C VAL A 65 -0.25 10.03 -6.42
N ALA A 66 1.09 9.95 -6.46
CA ALA A 66 1.79 8.82 -7.08
C ALA A 66 1.35 7.47 -6.50
N LEU A 67 1.18 7.39 -5.18
CA LEU A 67 0.68 6.20 -4.47
C LEU A 67 -0.81 5.90 -4.74
N GLU A 68 -1.61 6.88 -5.15
CA GLU A 68 -2.97 6.64 -5.62
C GLU A 68 -2.95 5.93 -6.97
N TYR A 69 -2.22 6.49 -7.94
CA TYR A 69 -2.02 5.87 -9.27
C TYR A 69 -1.39 4.48 -9.17
N ILE A 70 -0.38 4.28 -8.31
CA ILE A 70 0.20 2.96 -8.06
C ILE A 70 -0.84 1.97 -7.51
N GLY A 71 -1.68 2.41 -6.57
CA GLY A 71 -2.72 1.56 -6.02
C GLY A 71 -3.69 1.07 -7.08
N ASP A 72 -4.09 1.95 -8.00
CA ASP A 72 -4.98 1.61 -9.10
C ASP A 72 -4.28 0.77 -10.18
N ALA A 73 -3.00 1.02 -10.45
CA ALA A 73 -2.16 0.15 -11.28
C ALA A 73 -2.12 -1.29 -10.73
N ILE A 74 -1.83 -1.45 -9.43
CA ILE A 74 -1.77 -2.77 -8.77
C ILE A 74 -3.13 -3.49 -8.81
N LYS A 75 -4.24 -2.79 -8.50
CA LYS A 75 -5.59 -3.38 -8.58
C LYS A 75 -5.93 -3.89 -9.97
N ASN A 76 -5.45 -3.20 -11.00
CA ASN A 76 -5.64 -3.56 -12.40
C ASN A 76 -4.57 -4.52 -12.94
N GLY A 77 -3.70 -5.08 -12.08
CA GLY A 77 -2.66 -6.03 -12.46
C GLY A 77 -1.47 -5.42 -13.21
N ARG A 78 -1.38 -4.09 -13.29
CA ARG A 78 -0.28 -3.35 -13.95
C ARG A 78 0.89 -3.16 -12.99
N THR A 79 1.57 -4.26 -12.65
CA THR A 79 2.67 -4.30 -11.67
C THR A 79 4.06 -4.24 -12.32
N GLY A 80 4.25 -3.28 -13.24
CA GLY A 80 5.49 -3.15 -14.01
C GLY A 80 6.72 -2.72 -13.18
N PRO A 81 7.92 -2.75 -13.78
CA PRO A 81 9.16 -2.33 -13.10
C PRO A 81 9.13 -0.90 -12.56
N GLU A 82 8.39 0.00 -13.21
CA GLU A 82 8.19 1.39 -12.80
C GLU A 82 7.48 1.48 -11.45
N VAL A 83 6.46 0.65 -11.24
CA VAL A 83 5.72 0.56 -9.97
C VAL A 83 6.65 0.10 -8.85
N GLN A 84 7.42 -0.99 -9.09
CA GLN A 84 8.40 -1.48 -8.13
C GLN A 84 9.43 -0.41 -7.76
N LYS A 85 10.03 0.26 -8.75
CA LYS A 85 11.04 1.31 -8.53
C LYS A 85 10.47 2.51 -7.75
N ALA A 86 9.26 2.96 -8.10
CA ALA A 86 8.62 4.07 -7.41
C ALA A 86 8.34 3.73 -5.94
N LEU A 87 7.84 2.52 -5.67
CA LEU A 87 7.63 2.03 -4.31
C LEU A 87 8.94 1.90 -3.54
N ASP A 88 9.99 1.34 -4.15
CA ASP A 88 11.31 1.20 -3.51
C ASP A 88 11.90 2.55 -3.10
N TYR A 89 11.77 3.55 -3.97
CA TYR A 89 12.24 4.91 -3.69
C TYR A 89 11.49 5.53 -2.50
N MET A 90 10.15 5.50 -2.54
CA MET A 90 9.30 6.11 -1.51
C MET A 90 9.37 5.35 -0.17
N ALA A 91 9.50 4.02 -0.20
CA ALA A 91 9.58 3.18 1.00
C ALA A 91 10.82 3.47 1.86
N LEU A 92 11.91 3.92 1.24
CA LEU A 92 13.19 4.15 1.91
C LEU A 92 13.50 5.64 2.15
N GLU A 93 12.52 6.51 1.86
CA GLU A 93 12.68 7.95 1.85
C GLU A 93 12.78 8.58 3.24
N GLY A 94 13.73 9.51 3.41
CA GLY A 94 14.01 10.16 4.69
C GLY A 94 14.70 9.27 5.71
N VAL A 95 14.95 7.99 5.36
CA VAL A 95 15.69 7.03 6.19
C VAL A 95 16.99 6.64 5.50
N MET A 96 16.91 5.94 4.37
CA MET A 96 18.09 5.57 3.56
C MET A 96 18.33 6.60 2.45
N ASN A 97 17.25 7.13 1.87
CA ASN A 97 17.29 8.19 0.86
C ASN A 97 17.02 9.54 1.52
N GLN A 98 18.02 10.13 2.18
CA GLN A 98 17.87 11.37 2.94
C GLN A 98 18.18 12.60 2.08
N THR A 99 17.23 13.52 1.99
CA THR A 99 17.45 14.88 1.48
C THR A 99 17.56 15.82 2.67
N ARG A 100 18.58 16.69 2.65
CA ARG A 100 18.88 17.61 3.75
C ARG A 100 18.82 19.06 3.28
N GLU A 101 18.26 19.92 4.12
CA GLU A 101 18.28 21.38 3.90
C GLU A 101 19.73 21.85 3.76
N GLY A 102 20.08 22.48 2.63
CA GLY A 102 21.44 22.92 2.36
C GLY A 102 22.50 21.80 2.34
N GLY A 103 22.11 20.54 2.16
CA GLY A 103 22.99 19.37 2.08
C GLY A 103 23.48 18.80 3.42
N LEU A 104 23.44 19.58 4.51
CA LEU A 104 23.90 19.14 5.85
C LEU A 104 22.88 19.38 6.96
N GLY A 105 21.78 20.07 6.69
CA GLY A 105 20.76 20.43 7.68
C GLY A 105 19.80 19.29 8.04
N ARG A 106 18.60 19.69 8.48
CA ARG A 106 17.51 18.76 8.83
C ARG A 106 17.09 17.94 7.62
N ILE A 107 16.63 16.71 7.88
CA ILE A 107 16.01 15.87 6.85
C ILE A 107 14.69 16.52 6.44
N THR A 108 14.50 16.75 5.14
CA THR A 108 13.33 17.46 4.59
C THR A 108 12.29 16.53 3.98
N ASN A 109 12.67 15.30 3.65
CA ASN A 109 11.83 14.32 2.99
C ASN A 109 11.42 13.14 3.90
N ASN A 110 11.22 13.40 5.19
CA ASN A 110 10.78 12.36 6.13
C ASN A 110 9.24 12.30 6.18
N TYR A 111 8.66 11.36 5.42
CA TYR A 111 7.20 11.17 5.32
C TYR A 111 6.79 9.74 5.73
N PRO A 112 6.56 9.48 7.03
CA PRO A 112 6.21 8.14 7.51
C PRO A 112 4.94 7.55 6.88
N ASP A 113 3.95 8.37 6.57
CA ASP A 113 2.70 7.95 5.96
C ASP A 113 2.88 7.48 4.50
N VAL A 114 3.76 8.16 3.75
CA VAL A 114 4.17 7.76 2.39
C VAL A 114 4.91 6.41 2.47
N ARG A 115 5.84 6.25 3.42
CA ARG A 115 6.57 4.99 3.63
C ARG A 115 5.65 3.84 4.01
N ALA A 116 4.72 4.05 4.93
CA ALA A 116 3.77 3.03 5.34
C ALA A 116 2.88 2.58 4.17
N LYS A 117 2.35 3.53 3.39
CA LYS A 117 1.54 3.20 2.20
C LYS A 117 2.36 2.50 1.11
N ALA A 118 3.63 2.88 0.92
CA ALA A 118 4.53 2.17 0.03
C ALA A 118 4.81 0.73 0.49
N ALA A 119 5.02 0.50 1.79
CA ALA A 119 5.17 -0.84 2.36
C ALA A 119 3.96 -1.73 2.07
N ALA A 120 2.74 -1.22 2.28
CA ALA A 120 1.52 -1.96 2.00
C ALA A 120 1.47 -2.45 0.54
N TYR A 121 1.75 -1.56 -0.41
CA TYR A 121 1.78 -1.92 -1.83
C TYR A 121 2.94 -2.84 -2.21
N LEU A 122 4.11 -2.74 -1.56
CA LEU A 122 5.17 -3.74 -1.72
C LEU A 122 4.70 -5.13 -1.27
N GLY A 123 3.92 -5.20 -0.18
CA GLY A 123 3.25 -6.43 0.25
C GLY A 123 2.23 -6.95 -0.77
N ASP A 124 1.53 -6.06 -1.48
CA ASP A 124 0.62 -6.42 -2.56
C ASP A 124 1.35 -6.95 -3.80
N LEU A 125 2.51 -6.39 -4.14
CA LEU A 125 3.34 -6.87 -5.25
C LEU A 125 3.85 -8.29 -5.01
N GLY A 126 4.26 -8.60 -3.78
CA GLY A 126 4.68 -9.95 -3.40
C GLY A 126 5.96 -10.48 -4.06
N THR A 127 6.71 -9.61 -4.76
CA THR A 127 7.93 -9.97 -5.47
C THR A 127 9.11 -10.17 -4.50
N LYS A 128 10.18 -10.81 -5.00
CA LYS A 128 11.43 -10.97 -4.21
C LYS A 128 12.08 -9.61 -3.93
N GLU A 129 12.00 -8.71 -4.90
CA GLU A 129 12.46 -7.33 -4.84
C GLU A 129 11.67 -6.55 -3.79
N ALA A 130 10.33 -6.67 -3.78
CA ALA A 130 9.50 -6.04 -2.77
C ALA A 130 9.80 -6.56 -1.36
N LYS A 131 9.99 -7.88 -1.20
CA LYS A 131 10.45 -8.48 0.05
C LYS A 131 11.78 -7.86 0.50
N ALA A 132 12.75 -7.72 -0.40
CA ALA A 132 14.06 -7.15 -0.08
C ALA A 132 13.97 -5.69 0.40
N THR A 133 13.10 -4.88 -0.20
CA THR A 133 12.84 -3.51 0.26
C THR A 133 12.17 -3.47 1.62
N LEU A 134 11.14 -4.29 1.84
CA LEU A 134 10.49 -4.41 3.15
C LEU A 134 11.47 -4.84 4.26
N MET A 135 12.39 -5.76 3.95
CA MET A 135 13.45 -6.15 4.89
C MET A 135 14.36 -4.96 5.24
N LYS A 136 14.73 -4.11 4.27
CA LYS A 136 15.48 -2.88 4.56
C LYS A 136 14.68 -1.96 5.49
N MET A 137 13.39 -1.76 5.23
CA MET A 137 12.52 -0.93 6.08
C MET A 137 12.50 -1.41 7.52
N VAL A 138 12.28 -2.71 7.75
CA VAL A 138 12.27 -3.33 9.08
C VAL A 138 13.58 -3.06 9.83
N LEU A 139 14.72 -3.06 9.14
CA LEU A 139 16.04 -2.89 9.77
C LEU A 139 16.45 -1.43 9.96
N SER A 140 15.94 -0.50 9.14
CA SER A 140 16.40 0.90 9.12
C SER A 140 15.39 1.91 9.66
N ASP A 141 14.09 1.63 9.58
CA ASP A 141 13.06 2.57 10.02
C ASP A 141 12.93 2.57 11.56
N ASN A 142 12.52 3.70 12.11
CA ASN A 142 12.29 3.85 13.54
C ASN A 142 10.83 4.24 13.85
N GLU A 143 9.99 4.49 12.85
CA GLU A 143 8.58 4.81 13.08
C GLU A 143 7.74 3.56 13.29
N PRO A 144 7.06 3.41 14.45
CA PRO A 144 6.26 2.24 14.75
C PRO A 144 5.18 1.94 13.72
N MET A 145 4.54 2.96 13.14
CA MET A 145 3.51 2.77 12.12
C MET A 145 4.09 2.16 10.84
N VAL A 146 5.31 2.56 10.44
CA VAL A 146 5.98 2.09 9.23
C VAL A 146 6.47 0.66 9.44
N LEU A 147 7.10 0.39 10.59
CA LEU A 147 7.54 -0.95 10.97
C LEU A 147 6.37 -1.93 11.03
N THR A 148 5.25 -1.51 11.63
CA THR A 148 4.01 -2.30 11.67
C THR A 148 3.57 -2.71 10.27
N GLU A 149 3.48 -1.75 9.34
CA GLU A 149 3.02 -2.03 7.99
C GLU A 149 4.00 -2.88 7.19
N ALA A 150 5.31 -2.65 7.37
CA ALA A 150 6.35 -3.47 6.75
C ALA A 150 6.30 -4.93 7.23
N ILE A 151 6.08 -5.16 8.53
CA ILE A 151 5.94 -6.51 9.12
C ILE A 151 4.69 -7.21 8.60
N LYS A 152 3.53 -6.51 8.55
CA LYS A 152 2.30 -7.05 7.97
C LYS A 152 2.51 -7.46 6.51
N SER A 153 3.20 -6.63 5.75
CA SER A 153 3.51 -6.85 4.34
C SER A 153 4.44 -8.05 4.16
N LEU A 154 5.50 -8.18 4.97
CA LEU A 154 6.36 -9.38 4.99
C LEU A 154 5.57 -10.64 5.34
N GLY A 155 4.66 -10.57 6.31
CA GLY A 155 3.75 -11.66 6.63
C GLY A 155 2.84 -12.05 5.47
N LYS A 156 2.34 -11.06 4.70
CA LYS A 156 1.55 -11.29 3.48
C LYS A 156 2.37 -11.99 2.39
N ILE A 157 3.63 -11.60 2.20
CA ILE A 157 4.54 -12.30 1.27
C ILE A 157 4.81 -13.72 1.76
N GLY A 158 5.05 -13.90 3.06
CA GLY A 158 5.08 -15.17 3.78
C GLY A 158 6.30 -16.06 3.50
N THR A 159 6.98 -15.95 2.36
CA THR A 159 8.15 -16.80 2.04
C THR A 159 9.32 -16.47 2.97
N ASP A 160 9.96 -17.47 3.58
CA ASP A 160 11.11 -17.26 4.46
C ASP A 160 12.13 -18.41 4.42
N ASP A 161 12.64 -18.71 3.23
CA ASP A 161 13.54 -19.86 3.01
C ASP A 161 14.82 -19.82 3.87
N SER A 162 15.36 -18.64 4.15
CA SER A 162 16.58 -18.43 4.94
C SER A 162 16.33 -18.19 6.43
N GLY A 163 15.08 -17.91 6.85
CA GLY A 163 14.76 -17.51 8.22
C GLY A 163 15.05 -16.03 8.53
N ASP A 164 15.62 -15.27 7.60
CA ASP A 164 16.01 -13.88 7.83
C ASP A 164 14.81 -12.99 8.15
N THR A 165 13.64 -13.27 7.57
CA THR A 165 12.42 -12.50 7.80
C THR A 165 11.98 -12.65 9.25
N VAL A 166 11.93 -13.88 9.74
CA VAL A 166 11.58 -14.17 11.13
C VAL A 166 12.60 -13.56 12.11
N THR A 167 13.89 -13.65 11.81
CA THR A 167 14.95 -13.04 12.62
C THR A 167 14.79 -11.53 12.68
N ALA A 168 14.56 -10.85 11.55
CA ALA A 168 14.42 -9.40 11.51
C ALA A 168 13.17 -8.90 12.26
N ILE A 169 12.02 -9.56 12.05
CA ILE A 169 10.77 -9.26 12.78
C ILE A 169 10.99 -9.43 14.29
N SER A 170 11.63 -10.54 14.69
CA SER A 170 11.95 -10.81 16.10
C SER A 170 12.82 -9.69 16.69
N TRP A 171 13.88 -9.30 15.99
CA TRP A 171 14.78 -8.24 16.45
C TRP A 171 14.03 -6.92 16.67
N VAL A 172 13.22 -6.48 15.71
CA VAL A 172 12.47 -5.22 15.80
C VAL A 172 11.50 -5.20 16.98
N VAL A 173 10.72 -6.26 17.17
CA VAL A 173 9.80 -6.36 18.33
C VAL A 173 10.59 -6.27 19.64
N THR A 174 11.74 -6.93 19.70
CA THR A 174 12.55 -6.97 20.92
C THR A 174 13.40 -5.73 21.18
N ARG A 175 13.60 -4.86 20.19
CA ARG A 175 14.45 -3.67 20.31
C ARG A 175 13.88 -2.66 21.32
N PHE A 176 12.56 -2.59 21.44
CA PHE A 176 11.87 -1.55 22.23
C PHE A 176 10.94 -2.11 23.32
N ASP A 177 10.72 -3.43 23.36
CA ASP A 177 9.71 -4.07 24.22
C ASP A 177 9.91 -3.87 25.74
N VAL A 178 11.15 -3.74 26.20
CA VAL A 178 11.45 -3.55 27.63
C VAL A 178 11.01 -2.18 28.13
N LEU A 179 11.16 -1.14 27.30
CA LEU A 179 10.90 0.25 27.72
C LEU A 179 9.54 0.74 27.24
N ASN A 180 9.18 0.42 26.00
CA ASN A 180 7.96 0.89 25.33
C ASN A 180 7.34 -0.25 24.50
N PRO A 181 6.64 -1.20 25.14
CA PRO A 181 5.96 -2.28 24.42
C PRO A 181 4.85 -1.73 23.53
N ASP A 182 5.00 -1.90 22.21
CA ASP A 182 3.98 -1.58 21.22
C ASP A 182 3.10 -2.80 20.95
N ASN A 183 1.83 -2.72 21.37
CA ASN A 183 0.85 -3.79 21.21
C ASN A 183 0.47 -4.05 19.75
N ILE A 184 0.45 -3.01 18.90
CA ILE A 184 0.09 -3.13 17.48
C ILE A 184 1.24 -3.79 16.73
N LEU A 185 2.48 -3.38 17.01
CA LEU A 185 3.67 -3.97 16.43
C LEU A 185 3.80 -5.45 16.82
N ALA A 186 3.62 -5.76 18.11
CA ALA A 186 3.66 -7.13 18.61
C ALA A 186 2.57 -8.01 17.98
N LEU A 187 1.32 -7.52 17.91
CA LEU A 187 0.23 -8.24 17.26
C LEU A 187 0.54 -8.51 15.77
N SER A 188 1.06 -7.51 15.07
CA SER A 188 1.41 -7.63 13.65
C SER A 188 2.54 -8.65 13.42
N ALA A 189 3.51 -8.72 14.33
CA ALA A 189 4.56 -9.74 14.30
C ALA A 189 4.02 -11.15 14.55
N LEU A 190 3.10 -11.31 15.50
CA LEU A 190 2.42 -12.59 15.76
C LEU A 190 1.65 -13.08 14.52
N GLU A 191 0.90 -12.19 13.86
CA GLU A 191 0.19 -12.50 12.62
C GLU A 191 1.14 -12.83 11.47
N ALA A 192 2.26 -12.11 11.35
CA ALA A 192 3.27 -12.39 10.34
C ALA A 192 3.92 -13.76 10.55
N PHE A 193 4.25 -14.13 11.80
CA PHE A 193 4.78 -15.46 12.12
C PHE A 193 3.80 -16.58 11.75
N GLU A 194 2.51 -16.43 11.99
CA GLU A 194 1.56 -17.46 11.57
C GLU A 194 1.47 -17.61 10.05
N LYS A 195 1.40 -16.50 9.30
CA LYS A 195 1.35 -16.55 7.83
C LYS A 195 2.63 -17.14 7.24
N ILE A 196 3.79 -16.79 7.80
CA ILE A 196 5.07 -17.38 7.42
C ILE A 196 5.04 -18.88 7.75
N ALA A 197 4.60 -19.29 8.93
CA ALA A 197 4.51 -20.71 9.28
C ALA A 197 3.58 -21.47 8.35
N GLU A 198 2.41 -20.92 8.01
CA GLU A 198 1.46 -21.52 7.07
C GLU A 198 2.10 -21.76 5.71
N LYS A 199 2.79 -20.74 5.16
CA LYS A 199 3.38 -20.84 3.82
C LYS A 199 4.62 -21.73 3.74
N ASN A 200 5.37 -21.90 4.84
CA ASN A 200 6.64 -22.65 4.86
C ASN A 200 6.54 -24.01 5.59
N GLY A 201 5.34 -24.41 6.05
CA GLY A 201 5.14 -25.66 6.80
C GLY A 201 5.73 -25.61 8.23
N GLY A 202 5.75 -24.43 8.83
CA GLY A 202 6.28 -24.15 10.16
C GLY A 202 7.38 -23.09 10.15
N ILE A 203 7.84 -22.70 11.34
CA ILE A 203 9.01 -21.84 11.53
C ILE A 203 10.10 -22.65 12.23
N LYS A 204 11.29 -22.68 11.64
CA LYS A 204 12.47 -23.39 12.21
C LYS A 204 13.30 -22.50 13.12
N ASP A 205 13.26 -21.19 12.92
CA ASP A 205 14.08 -20.24 13.66
C ASP A 205 13.60 -20.11 15.12
N PRO A 206 14.46 -20.43 16.12
CA PRO A 206 14.13 -20.27 17.54
C PRO A 206 13.82 -18.83 17.96
N ALA A 207 14.23 -17.83 17.18
CA ALA A 207 13.96 -16.42 17.45
C ALA A 207 12.45 -16.14 17.53
N ALA A 208 11.65 -16.70 16.62
CA ALA A 208 10.20 -16.57 16.68
C ALA A 208 9.63 -17.07 18.01
N ILE A 209 10.02 -18.28 18.43
CA ILE A 209 9.50 -18.90 19.66
C ILE A 209 9.87 -18.06 20.89
N ARG A 210 11.10 -17.55 20.97
CA ARG A 210 11.53 -16.68 22.07
C ARG A 210 10.74 -15.36 22.08
N THR A 211 10.56 -14.75 20.92
CA THR A 211 9.78 -13.51 20.77
C THR A 211 8.34 -13.73 21.21
N ILE A 212 7.69 -14.80 20.76
CA ILE A 212 6.30 -15.13 21.12
C ILE A 212 6.14 -15.36 22.63
N ILE A 213 7.05 -16.11 23.25
CA ILE A 213 7.02 -16.32 24.72
C ILE A 213 7.16 -14.98 25.44
N ARG A 214 8.08 -14.12 24.99
CA ARG A 214 8.25 -12.80 25.58
C ARG A 214 7.01 -11.93 25.43
N ILE A 215 6.30 -11.99 24.30
CA ILE A 215 5.03 -11.28 24.15
C ILE A 215 3.95 -11.86 25.08
N ALA A 216 3.89 -13.18 25.20
CA ALA A 216 2.90 -13.89 26.02
C ALA A 216 3.03 -13.58 27.53
N ASP A 217 4.26 -13.44 28.02
CA ASP A 217 4.56 -13.26 29.46
C ASP A 217 5.09 -11.85 29.79
N GLY A 218 5.24 -10.97 28.80
CA GLY A 218 5.79 -9.63 28.92
C GLY A 218 4.74 -8.53 29.17
N PRO A 219 5.15 -7.25 29.14
CA PRO A 219 4.33 -6.10 29.50
C PRO A 219 3.32 -5.67 28.40
N TYR A 220 2.59 -6.62 27.82
CA TYR A 220 1.56 -6.38 26.79
C TYR A 220 0.15 -6.49 27.35
N ILE A 221 -0.83 -5.95 26.63
CA ILE A 221 -2.24 -6.09 27.03
C ILE A 221 -2.69 -7.55 26.93
N ARG A 222 -3.64 -7.96 27.78
CA ARG A 222 -4.13 -9.35 27.87
C ARG A 222 -4.54 -9.95 26.52
N PRO A 223 -5.26 -9.23 25.61
CA PRO A 223 -5.56 -9.75 24.29
C PRO A 223 -4.33 -10.14 23.47
N VAL A 224 -3.27 -9.32 23.50
CA VAL A 224 -2.01 -9.59 22.77
C VAL A 224 -1.27 -10.77 23.39
N GLN A 225 -1.20 -10.83 24.73
CA GLN A 225 -0.62 -11.97 25.45
C GLN A 225 -1.34 -13.29 25.15
N ALA A 226 -2.68 -13.26 25.14
CA ALA A 226 -3.49 -14.43 24.79
C ALA A 226 -3.25 -14.86 23.34
N ARG A 227 -3.23 -13.89 22.42
CA ARG A 227 -2.93 -14.15 21.02
C ARG A 227 -1.56 -14.80 20.83
N ALA A 228 -0.54 -14.35 21.56
CA ALA A 228 0.79 -14.95 21.52
C ALA A 228 0.78 -16.42 21.94
N LYS A 229 0.01 -16.78 22.97
CA LYS A 229 -0.16 -18.18 23.41
C LYS A 229 -0.83 -19.03 22.33
N ASP A 230 -1.81 -18.47 21.61
CA ASP A 230 -2.47 -19.15 20.49
C ASP A 230 -1.48 -19.41 19.35
N VAL A 231 -0.70 -18.40 18.95
CA VAL A 231 0.35 -18.56 17.92
C VAL A 231 1.36 -19.63 18.32
N LEU A 232 1.80 -19.64 19.59
CA LEU A 232 2.73 -20.64 20.09
C LEU A 232 2.18 -22.07 19.94
N ASN A 233 0.88 -22.25 20.24
CA ASN A 233 0.21 -23.54 20.06
C ASN A 233 0.10 -23.92 18.57
N THR A 234 -0.17 -22.96 17.69
CA THR A 234 -0.18 -23.17 16.23
C THR A 234 1.19 -23.66 15.75
N LEU A 235 2.28 -22.99 16.13
CA LEU A 235 3.64 -23.38 15.72
C LEU A 235 4.06 -24.76 16.24
N ARG A 236 3.62 -25.14 17.44
CA ARG A 236 3.86 -26.49 18.00
C ARG A 236 3.21 -27.61 17.18
N LYS A 237 2.07 -27.34 16.53
CA LYS A 237 1.41 -28.34 15.67
C LYS A 237 2.25 -28.65 14.43
N TYR A 238 2.85 -27.63 13.81
CA TYR A 238 3.76 -27.80 12.67
C TYR A 238 5.00 -28.63 13.04
N SER A 239 5.60 -28.40 14.21
CA SER A 239 6.76 -29.20 14.64
C SER A 239 6.40 -30.66 14.90
N ALA A 240 5.24 -30.92 15.52
CA ALA A 240 4.73 -32.28 15.73
C ALA A 240 4.45 -33.03 14.41
N GLN A 241 3.80 -32.36 13.45
CA GLN A 241 3.51 -32.93 12.12
C GLN A 241 4.79 -33.27 11.34
N SER A 242 5.79 -32.39 11.40
CA SER A 242 7.08 -32.62 10.75
C SER A 242 7.83 -33.85 11.29
N ASN A 243 7.64 -34.16 12.57
CA ASN A 243 8.25 -35.31 13.23
C ASN A 243 7.51 -36.61 12.93
N SER A 244 6.19 -36.58 12.75
CA SER A 244 5.42 -37.75 12.31
C SER A 244 5.66 -38.12 10.85
N ALA A 245 5.91 -37.15 9.97
CA ALA A 245 6.17 -37.40 8.54
C ALA A 245 7.58 -37.97 8.25
N LYS A 246 8.48 -37.94 9.24
CA LYS A 246 9.85 -38.49 9.14
C LYS A 246 9.99 -39.89 9.74
N LYS A 247 8.93 -40.45 10.34
CA LYS A 247 8.85 -41.82 10.83
C LYS A 247 8.17 -42.70 9.80
#